data_AF-A0A972N9F5-F1
#
_entry.id   AF-A0A972N9F5-F1
#
_cell.length_a   1.000
_cell.length_b   1.000
_cell.length_c   1.000
_cell.angle_alpha   90.00
_cell.angle_beta   90.00
_cell.angle_gamma   90.00
#
_symmetry.space_group_name_H-M   'P 1'
#
loop_
_entity.id
_entity.type
_entity.pdbx_description
1 polymer ?
#
loop_
_entity_poly.entity_id
_entity_poly.type
_entity_poly.pdbx_seq_one_letter_code
_entity_poly.pdbx_strand_id
1 'polypeptide(L)'
;MEPWVLQVVPCACTAADAVEAVAIVGAHTPREALGTEEQKAAQARVALFQLQRTGSWKLMGMSDPLAMNVSAQMLGVQIVQAVDFDHDGRAAILVNSASLAPRYLDGVYHLYGWKDAAWQRLWTTTSYYDNTTLPEQPDYATQVGWPEWKDHNGDGAEDIVFHVIRRTYAREAPGFADTAHVEGETYSTVLFEWSGSGFLLTDGN
;
A
#
# COMPACT_ATOMS: atom_id res chain seq x y z
N MET A 1 17.55 -9.03 -19.59
CA MET A 1 16.56 -9.08 -18.51
C MET A 1 16.69 -7.74 -17.80
N GLU A 2 15.71 -6.85 -17.94
CA GLU A 2 15.79 -5.53 -17.29
C GLU A 2 15.65 -5.71 -15.77
N PRO A 3 16.36 -4.91 -14.96
CA PRO A 3 16.46 -5.14 -13.52
C PRO A 3 15.13 -4.84 -12.85
N TRP A 4 14.55 -5.88 -12.24
CA TRP A 4 13.46 -5.74 -11.28
C TRP A 4 14.05 -5.09 -10.01
N VAL A 5 13.40 -4.07 -9.47
CA VAL A 5 13.63 -3.71 -8.06
C VAL A 5 12.90 -4.78 -7.25
N LEU A 6 13.64 -5.81 -6.84
CA LEU A 6 13.09 -7.01 -6.22
C LEU A 6 13.16 -6.85 -4.70
N GLN A 7 12.09 -6.35 -4.08
CA GLN A 7 11.90 -6.57 -2.65
C GLN A 7 11.12 -7.87 -2.46
N VAL A 8 11.73 -8.81 -1.74
CA VAL A 8 11.16 -10.11 -1.42
C VAL A 8 10.88 -10.13 0.07
N VAL A 9 9.63 -10.40 0.46
CA VAL A 9 9.31 -10.67 1.86
C VAL A 9 8.75 -12.09 1.97
N PRO A 10 9.47 -13.00 2.66
CA PRO A 10 8.93 -14.32 2.94
C PRO A 10 7.74 -14.18 3.90
N CYS A 11 6.65 -14.89 3.61
CA CYS A 11 5.45 -14.86 4.43
C CYS A 11 4.86 -16.26 4.52
N ALA A 12 4.51 -16.71 5.73
CA ALA A 12 3.78 -17.95 5.90
C ALA A 12 2.32 -17.76 5.42
N CYS A 13 2.08 -17.80 4.11
CA CYS A 13 0.73 -17.86 3.54
C CYS A 13 0.55 -19.24 2.90
N THR A 14 0.15 -20.19 3.71
CA THR A 14 -0.02 -21.58 3.27
C THR A 14 -1.48 -21.83 2.87
N ALA A 15 -1.70 -22.10 1.59
CA ALA A 15 -2.81 -22.98 1.20
C ALA A 15 -2.52 -24.41 1.68
N ALA A 16 -3.54 -25.28 1.76
CA ALA A 16 -3.34 -26.71 2.01
C ALA A 16 -2.27 -27.27 1.04
N ASP A 17 -1.32 -28.04 1.58
CA ASP A 17 -0.14 -28.63 0.90
C ASP A 17 1.07 -27.72 0.59
N ALA A 18 1.04 -26.44 0.93
CA ALA A 18 2.20 -25.53 0.83
C ALA A 18 3.30 -25.85 1.86
N VAL A 19 4.56 -25.59 1.50
CA VAL A 19 5.68 -25.55 2.47
C VAL A 19 5.98 -24.11 2.87
N GLU A 20 5.93 -23.18 1.91
CA GLU A 20 6.20 -21.75 2.11
C GLU A 20 5.58 -20.96 0.95
N ALA A 21 5.27 -19.68 1.18
CA ALA A 21 4.92 -18.75 0.14
C ALA A 21 5.65 -17.42 0.34
N VAL A 22 5.75 -16.65 -0.74
CA VAL A 22 6.55 -15.43 -0.78
C VAL A 22 5.82 -14.41 -1.63
N ALA A 23 5.68 -13.20 -1.10
CA ALA A 23 5.22 -12.06 -1.88
C ALA A 23 6.42 -11.32 -2.46
N ILE A 24 6.32 -10.98 -3.74
CA ILE A 24 7.30 -10.18 -4.47
C ILE A 24 6.57 -8.97 -5.04
N VAL A 25 7.17 -7.79 -4.90
CA VAL A 25 6.70 -6.61 -5.62
C VAL A 25 7.68 -6.30 -6.74
N GLY A 26 7.14 -5.99 -7.92
CA GLY A 26 7.94 -5.59 -9.07
C GLY A 26 7.22 -4.56 -9.93
N ALA A 27 8.00 -3.75 -10.63
CA ALA A 27 7.52 -2.89 -11.70
C ALA A 27 7.74 -3.56 -13.06
N HIS A 28 6.69 -3.64 -13.87
CA HIS A 28 6.79 -4.11 -15.24
C HIS A 28 6.50 -2.97 -16.22
N THR A 29 7.43 -2.73 -17.13
CA THR A 29 7.20 -1.95 -18.35
C THR A 29 7.11 -2.94 -19.52
N PRO A 30 5.94 -3.13 -20.15
CA PRO A 30 5.81 -4.05 -21.28
C PRO A 30 6.69 -3.60 -22.46
N ARG A 31 7.49 -4.52 -23.01
CA ARG A 31 8.43 -4.24 -24.10
C ARG A 31 7.74 -3.91 -25.44
N GLU A 32 6.47 -4.28 -25.59
CA GLU A 32 5.65 -4.04 -26.79
C GLU A 32 4.97 -2.65 -26.79
N ALA A 33 5.02 -1.89 -25.69
CA ALA A 33 4.43 -0.55 -25.57
C ALA A 33 5.35 0.58 -26.06
N LEU A 34 6.11 0.35 -27.13
CA LEU A 34 7.02 1.35 -27.74
C LEU A 34 6.30 2.21 -28.80
N GLY A 35 5.00 2.49 -28.63
CA GLY A 35 4.21 3.36 -29.52
C GLY A 35 3.68 4.59 -28.78
N THR A 36 3.97 5.78 -29.32
CA THR A 36 3.52 7.14 -28.92
C THR A 36 3.64 7.54 -27.44
N GLU A 37 3.96 8.81 -27.17
CA GLU A 37 4.36 9.29 -25.84
C GLU A 37 3.30 9.16 -24.72
N GLU A 38 2.05 8.83 -25.05
CA GLU A 38 0.93 8.75 -24.10
C GLU A 38 0.77 7.40 -23.36
N GLN A 39 1.53 6.34 -23.67
CA GLN A 39 1.31 5.00 -23.08
C GLN A 39 2.55 4.37 -22.42
N LYS A 40 3.24 5.11 -21.56
CA LYS A 40 4.43 4.62 -20.82
C LYS A 40 4.34 4.78 -19.31
N ALA A 41 3.17 4.57 -18.71
CA ALA A 41 3.08 4.42 -17.26
C ALA A 41 3.54 3.00 -16.90
N ALA A 42 4.76 2.86 -16.41
CA ALA A 42 5.24 1.60 -15.86
C ALA A 42 4.34 1.18 -14.68
N GLN A 43 3.88 -0.07 -14.67
CA GLN A 43 2.89 -0.56 -13.72
C GLN A 43 3.57 -1.45 -12.68
N ALA A 44 3.55 -1.03 -11.42
CA ALA A 44 3.94 -1.90 -10.33
C ALA A 44 2.81 -2.83 -9.91
N ARG A 45 3.16 -4.06 -9.56
CA ARG A 45 2.22 -5.11 -9.14
C ARG A 45 2.83 -5.92 -8.01
N VAL A 46 1.95 -6.49 -7.20
CA VAL A 46 2.28 -7.48 -6.17
C VAL A 46 1.99 -8.86 -6.75
N ALA A 47 2.96 -9.76 -6.71
CA ALA A 47 2.81 -11.14 -7.14
C ALA A 47 3.04 -12.08 -5.95
N LEU A 48 2.17 -13.08 -5.82
CA LEU A 48 2.25 -14.10 -4.79
C LEU A 48 2.78 -15.39 -5.40
N PHE A 49 3.87 -15.91 -4.87
CA PHE A 49 4.47 -17.17 -5.28
C PHE A 49 4.40 -18.20 -4.16
N GLN A 50 4.18 -19.47 -4.53
CA GLN A 50 4.15 -20.59 -3.60
C GLN A 50 5.24 -21.59 -3.96
N LEU A 51 6.05 -21.99 -2.98
CA LEU A 51 7.00 -23.08 -3.14
C LEU A 51 6.25 -24.42 -3.03
N GLN A 52 6.23 -25.16 -4.13
CA GLN A 52 5.66 -26.50 -4.17
C GLN A 52 6.61 -27.49 -3.48
N ARG A 53 6.08 -28.62 -2.97
CA ARG A 53 6.90 -29.71 -2.39
C ARG A 53 7.96 -30.26 -3.34
N THR A 54 7.74 -30.10 -4.65
CA THR A 54 8.68 -30.46 -5.71
C THR A 54 9.89 -29.52 -5.81
N GLY A 55 9.92 -28.43 -5.03
CA GLY A 55 10.95 -27.39 -5.07
C GLY A 55 10.73 -26.32 -6.15
N SER A 56 9.64 -26.40 -6.92
CA SER A 56 9.30 -25.39 -7.93
C SER A 56 8.44 -24.27 -7.36
N TRP A 57 8.66 -23.03 -7.82
CA TRP A 57 7.77 -21.90 -7.52
C TRP A 57 6.59 -21.85 -8.48
N LYS A 58 5.39 -21.63 -7.95
CA LYS A 58 4.15 -21.42 -8.71
C LYS A 58 3.61 -20.02 -8.44
N LEU A 59 3.29 -19.27 -9.50
CA LEU A 59 2.54 -18.01 -9.36
C LEU A 59 1.11 -18.34 -8.95
N MET A 60 0.69 -17.82 -7.79
CA MET A 60 -0.63 -18.05 -7.21
C MET A 60 -1.61 -16.92 -7.51
N GLY A 61 -1.09 -15.69 -7.62
CA GLY A 61 -1.90 -14.52 -7.88
C GLY A 61 -1.05 -13.31 -8.20
N MET A 62 -1.66 -12.34 -8.86
CA MET A 62 -1.04 -11.06 -9.18
C MET A 62 -2.07 -9.96 -9.00
N SER A 63 -1.68 -8.85 -8.38
CA SER A 63 -2.56 -7.71 -8.19
C SER A 63 -2.83 -6.98 -9.50
N ASP A 64 -3.88 -6.16 -9.47
CA ASP A 64 -4.00 -5.02 -10.37
C ASP A 64 -2.80 -4.07 -10.23
N PRO A 65 -2.52 -3.24 -11.25
CA PRO A 65 -1.52 -2.19 -11.15
C PRO A 65 -1.74 -1.32 -9.91
N LEU A 66 -0.67 -1.05 -9.17
CA LEU A 66 -0.66 -0.03 -8.13
C LEU A 66 -0.97 1.32 -8.79
N ALA A 67 -2.07 1.94 -8.36
CA ALA A 67 -2.55 3.19 -8.91
C ALA A 67 -1.68 4.35 -8.40
N MET A 68 -0.51 4.54 -9.03
CA MET A 68 0.34 5.71 -8.79
C MET A 68 0.67 6.39 -10.12
N ASN A 69 0.39 7.69 -10.19
CA ASN A 69 0.65 8.54 -11.36
C ASN A 69 2.12 8.97 -11.43
N VAL A 70 3.06 8.03 -11.24
CA VAL A 70 4.49 8.28 -11.31
C VAL A 70 5.20 7.22 -12.15
N SER A 71 6.37 7.58 -12.70
CA SER A 71 7.25 6.60 -13.33
C SER A 71 7.63 5.51 -12.32
N ALA A 72 7.70 4.25 -12.76
CA ALA A 72 8.13 3.14 -11.89
C ALA A 72 9.51 3.34 -11.26
N GLN A 73 10.39 4.13 -11.88
CA GLN A 73 11.71 4.45 -11.31
C GLN A 73 11.60 5.34 -10.06
N MET A 74 10.48 6.06 -9.92
CA MET A 74 10.17 6.97 -8.82
C MET A 74 9.17 6.34 -7.85
N LEU A 75 9.02 5.01 -7.87
CA LEU A 75 8.10 4.29 -7.02
C LEU A 75 8.90 3.44 -6.03
N GLY A 76 8.79 3.78 -4.75
CA GLY A 76 9.15 2.89 -3.66
C GLY A 76 7.99 1.94 -3.39
N VAL A 77 8.25 0.64 -3.29
CA VAL A 77 7.24 -0.31 -2.83
C VAL A 77 7.86 -1.24 -1.82
N GLN A 78 7.17 -1.42 -0.70
CA GLN A 78 7.59 -2.25 0.41
C GLN A 78 6.43 -3.13 0.86
N ILE A 79 6.70 -4.41 1.06
CA ILE A 79 5.81 -5.26 1.86
C ILE A 79 6.08 -4.92 3.33
N VAL A 80 5.03 -4.50 4.03
CA VAL A 80 5.10 -4.02 5.40
C VAL A 80 4.83 -5.16 6.38
N GLN A 81 3.81 -5.96 6.11
CA GLN A 81 3.36 -7.00 7.02
C GLN A 81 2.62 -8.11 6.28
N ALA A 82 2.68 -9.33 6.83
CA ALA A 82 1.73 -10.40 6.54
C ALA A 82 0.85 -10.61 7.78
N VAL A 83 -0.47 -10.67 7.60
CA VAL A 83 -1.46 -10.73 8.70
C VAL A 83 -2.57 -11.72 8.36
N ASP A 84 -2.87 -12.62 9.29
CA ASP A 84 -3.99 -13.57 9.21
C ASP A 84 -5.18 -13.00 10.00
N PHE A 85 -5.76 -11.92 9.46
CA PHE A 85 -6.70 -11.05 10.18
C PHE A 85 -8.04 -11.74 10.44
N ASP A 86 -8.46 -12.70 9.61
CA ASP A 86 -9.70 -13.47 9.78
C ASP A 86 -9.45 -14.88 10.33
N HIS A 87 -8.20 -15.19 10.68
CA HIS A 87 -7.77 -16.47 11.26
C HIS A 87 -8.13 -17.70 10.42
N ASP A 88 -8.20 -17.55 9.09
CA ASP A 88 -8.48 -18.65 8.16
C ASP A 88 -7.21 -19.47 7.80
N GLY A 89 -6.06 -19.07 8.34
CA GLY A 89 -4.75 -19.67 8.10
C GLY A 89 -4.05 -19.14 6.84
N ARG A 90 -4.61 -18.11 6.18
CA ARG A 90 -4.06 -17.50 4.97
C ARG A 90 -3.80 -16.02 5.21
N ALA A 91 -2.54 -15.69 5.44
CA ALA A 91 -2.14 -14.31 5.60
C ALA A 91 -2.50 -13.45 4.36
N ALA A 92 -3.12 -12.30 4.62
CA ALA A 92 -3.14 -11.15 3.76
C ALA A 92 -1.80 -10.39 3.84
N ILE A 93 -1.46 -9.67 2.77
CA ILE A 93 -0.21 -8.95 2.63
C ILE A 93 -0.49 -7.44 2.56
N LEU A 94 0.02 -6.72 3.56
CA LEU A 94 0.00 -5.27 3.60
C LEU A 94 1.23 -4.74 2.85
N VAL A 95 0.98 -3.94 1.82
CA VAL A 95 1.99 -3.31 0.98
C VAL A 95 1.87 -1.80 1.11
N ASN A 96 3.00 -1.12 1.25
CA ASN A 96 3.08 0.32 1.13
C ASN A 96 3.76 0.68 -0.20
N SER A 97 3.11 1.52 -0.99
CA SER A 97 3.69 2.12 -2.18
C SER A 97 3.84 3.62 -1.95
N ALA A 98 5.00 4.19 -2.25
CA ALA A 98 5.25 5.61 -2.12
C ALA A 98 5.87 6.19 -3.38
N SER A 99 5.44 7.39 -3.78
CA SER A 99 6.20 8.19 -4.71
C SER A 99 7.50 8.64 -4.05
N LEU A 100 8.62 8.47 -4.76
CA LEU A 100 9.93 9.02 -4.44
C LEU A 100 10.18 10.31 -5.23
N ALA A 101 9.12 10.91 -5.81
CA ALA A 101 9.26 12.16 -6.53
C ALA A 101 9.71 13.27 -5.56
N PRO A 102 10.77 14.03 -5.88
CA PRO A 102 11.42 14.94 -4.95
C PRO A 102 10.58 16.16 -4.53
N ARG A 103 9.34 16.29 -5.04
CA ARG A 103 8.49 17.46 -4.81
C ARG A 103 7.09 17.14 -4.30
N TYR A 104 6.69 15.87 -4.37
CA TYR A 104 5.39 15.43 -3.93
C TYR A 104 5.54 13.97 -3.53
N LEU A 105 5.43 13.73 -2.22
CA LEU A 105 5.56 12.40 -1.67
C LEU A 105 4.16 11.98 -1.22
N ASP A 106 3.67 10.93 -1.85
CA ASP A 106 2.37 10.34 -1.56
C ASP A 106 2.58 8.85 -1.39
N GLY A 107 2.06 8.33 -0.29
CA GLY A 107 2.14 6.94 0.09
C GLY A 107 0.76 6.34 0.23
N VAL A 108 0.60 5.10 -0.20
CA VAL A 108 -0.65 4.36 -0.18
C VAL A 108 -0.40 2.97 0.40
N TYR A 109 -1.19 2.59 1.40
CA TYR A 109 -1.32 1.20 1.83
C TYR A 109 -2.28 0.46 0.91
N HIS A 110 -1.94 -0.80 0.62
CA HIS A 110 -2.78 -1.76 -0.08
C HIS A 110 -2.75 -3.06 0.70
N LEU A 111 -3.90 -3.58 1.10
CA LEU A 111 -4.02 -4.92 1.64
C LEU A 111 -4.50 -5.85 0.54
N TYR A 112 -3.72 -6.90 0.27
CA TYR A 112 -4.10 -7.96 -0.65
C TYR A 112 -4.32 -9.26 0.10
N GLY A 113 -5.37 -9.99 -0.26
CA GLY A 113 -5.70 -11.25 0.40
C GLY A 113 -6.47 -12.19 -0.52
N TRP A 114 -6.79 -13.37 0.02
CA TRP A 114 -7.61 -14.36 -0.67
C TRP A 114 -9.08 -14.08 -0.42
N LYS A 115 -9.87 -14.08 -1.49
CA LYS A 115 -11.33 -14.10 -1.40
C LYS A 115 -11.88 -14.88 -2.58
N ASP A 116 -12.78 -15.84 -2.30
CA ASP A 116 -13.39 -16.72 -3.30
C ASP A 116 -12.36 -17.41 -4.23
N ALA A 117 -11.23 -17.84 -3.65
CA ALA A 117 -10.07 -18.41 -4.35
C ALA A 117 -9.32 -17.47 -5.31
N ALA A 118 -9.62 -16.17 -5.31
CA ALA A 118 -8.89 -15.14 -6.04
C ALA A 118 -8.03 -14.29 -5.11
N TRP A 119 -6.82 -13.95 -5.57
CA TRP A 119 -5.97 -12.96 -4.95
C TRP A 119 -6.39 -11.56 -5.39
N GLN A 120 -6.84 -10.72 -4.46
CA GLN A 120 -7.37 -9.39 -4.80
C GLN A 120 -7.11 -8.37 -3.70
N ARG A 121 -7.32 -7.08 -4.01
CA ARG A 121 -7.19 -6.00 -3.03
C ARG A 121 -8.41 -5.96 -2.13
N LEU A 122 -8.20 -6.03 -0.82
CA LEU A 122 -9.25 -6.00 0.20
C LEU A 122 -9.42 -4.61 0.82
N TRP A 123 -8.37 -3.79 0.82
CA TRP A 123 -8.37 -2.46 1.40
C TRP A 123 -7.27 -1.58 0.82
N THR A 124 -7.48 -0.25 0.86
CA THR A 124 -6.47 0.74 0.51
C THR A 124 -6.74 2.08 1.20
N THR A 125 -5.69 2.79 1.57
CA THR A 125 -5.77 4.15 2.13
C THR A 125 -4.46 4.91 1.92
N THR A 126 -4.49 6.24 2.00
CA THR A 126 -3.29 7.08 1.99
C THR A 126 -2.50 6.90 3.28
N SER A 127 -1.27 6.40 3.19
CA SER A 127 -0.34 6.24 4.31
C SER A 127 0.46 7.51 4.59
N TYR A 128 0.75 8.29 3.57
CA TYR A 128 1.63 9.44 3.68
C TYR A 128 1.25 10.49 2.63
N TYR A 129 1.34 11.74 2.99
CA TYR A 129 1.15 12.86 2.08
C TYR A 129 2.06 14.00 2.51
N ASP A 130 2.78 14.59 1.58
CA ASP A 130 3.58 15.78 1.81
C ASP A 130 3.58 16.67 0.56
N ASN A 131 2.99 17.85 0.72
CA ASN A 131 2.98 18.91 -0.30
C ASN A 131 3.86 20.12 0.07
N THR A 132 4.62 20.05 1.17
CA THR A 132 5.36 21.20 1.72
C THR A 132 6.45 21.73 0.79
N THR A 133 6.95 20.87 -0.11
CA THR A 133 7.93 21.22 -1.12
C THR A 133 7.33 21.79 -2.42
N LEU A 134 5.99 21.80 -2.56
CA LEU A 134 5.33 22.35 -3.74
C LEU A 134 5.17 23.88 -3.61
N PRO A 135 5.38 24.66 -4.68
CA PRO A 135 5.09 26.09 -4.62
C PRO A 135 3.57 26.33 -4.62
N GLU A 136 3.16 27.45 -4.03
CA GLU A 136 1.82 28.04 -4.18
C GLU A 136 0.62 27.14 -3.84
N GLN A 137 0.77 26.18 -2.92
CA GLN A 137 -0.33 25.31 -2.52
C GLN A 137 -1.42 26.10 -1.77
N PRO A 138 -2.71 25.74 -1.89
CA PRO A 138 -3.77 26.39 -1.11
C PRO A 138 -3.55 26.25 0.40
N ASP A 139 -3.04 25.10 0.82
CA ASP A 139 -2.57 24.78 2.17
C ASP A 139 -1.29 23.94 2.13
N TYR A 140 -0.43 24.11 3.12
CA TYR A 140 0.75 23.28 3.30
C TYR A 140 0.50 22.27 4.41
N ALA A 141 0.64 20.99 4.09
CA ALA A 141 0.39 19.93 5.03
C ALA A 141 1.30 18.72 4.83
N THR A 142 1.58 18.06 5.95
CA THR A 142 2.06 16.69 5.96
C THR A 142 1.04 15.81 6.65
N GLN A 143 0.95 14.56 6.21
CA GLN A 143 0.13 13.54 6.82
C GLN A 143 0.94 12.25 6.90
N VAL A 144 0.87 11.58 8.05
CA VAL A 144 1.38 10.23 8.25
C VAL A 144 0.26 9.42 8.86
N GLY A 145 -0.02 8.25 8.30
CA GLY A 145 -0.97 7.31 8.86
C GLY A 145 -0.39 5.90 8.93
N TRP A 146 -0.89 5.11 9.88
CA TRP A 146 -0.49 3.73 10.09
C TRP A 146 -1.67 2.88 10.56
N PRO A 147 -1.78 1.63 10.11
CA PRO A 147 -2.80 0.70 10.57
C PRO A 147 -2.38 -0.01 11.87
N GLU A 148 -3.36 -0.28 12.72
CA GLU A 148 -3.34 -1.24 13.82
C GLU A 148 -4.42 -2.29 13.56
N TRP A 149 -4.11 -3.56 13.78
CA TRP A 149 -5.06 -4.67 13.65
C TRP A 149 -5.67 -4.97 15.01
N LYS A 150 -7.00 -5.00 15.10
CA LYS A 150 -7.69 -5.22 16.35
C LYS A 150 -9.10 -5.73 16.13
N ASP A 151 -9.47 -6.82 16.80
CA ASP A 151 -10.86 -7.26 16.91
C ASP A 151 -11.67 -6.23 17.73
N HIS A 152 -12.42 -5.37 17.06
CA HIS A 152 -13.19 -4.29 17.71
C HIS A 152 -14.57 -4.77 18.15
N ASN A 153 -15.17 -5.68 17.40
CA ASN A 153 -16.56 -6.11 17.56
C ASN A 153 -16.72 -7.47 18.28
N GLY A 154 -15.62 -8.19 18.52
CA GLY A 154 -15.57 -9.49 19.18
C GLY A 154 -15.97 -10.68 18.30
N ASP A 155 -15.98 -10.52 16.96
CA ASP A 155 -16.36 -11.58 16.02
C ASP A 155 -15.21 -12.53 15.68
N GLY A 156 -14.01 -12.22 16.17
CA GLY A 156 -12.79 -13.00 15.97
C GLY A 156 -12.02 -12.64 14.70
N ALA A 157 -12.50 -11.73 13.87
CA ALA A 157 -11.71 -11.10 12.81
C ALA A 157 -11.15 -9.75 13.32
N GLU A 158 -9.93 -9.42 12.90
CA GLU A 158 -9.32 -8.14 13.21
C GLU A 158 -9.80 -7.05 12.22
N ASP A 159 -10.27 -5.95 12.78
CA ASP A 159 -10.57 -4.71 12.06
C ASP A 159 -9.30 -3.86 11.90
N ILE A 160 -9.35 -2.87 10.99
CA ILE A 160 -8.27 -1.90 10.82
C ILE A 160 -8.60 -0.64 11.58
N VAL A 161 -7.84 -0.35 12.63
CA VAL A 161 -7.81 0.96 13.27
C VAL A 161 -6.72 1.79 12.59
N PHE A 162 -7.10 2.74 11.76
CA PHE A 162 -6.17 3.59 11.03
C PHE A 162 -5.94 4.92 11.76
N HIS A 163 -4.74 5.11 12.27
CA HIS A 163 -4.35 6.35 12.93
C HIS A 163 -3.75 7.31 11.93
N VAL A 164 -4.05 8.60 12.06
CA VAL A 164 -3.55 9.65 11.19
C VAL A 164 -3.11 10.85 12.02
N ILE A 165 -1.90 11.32 11.76
CA ILE A 165 -1.41 12.63 12.19
C ILE A 165 -1.34 13.51 10.95
N ARG A 166 -2.01 14.66 10.99
CA ARG A 166 -1.89 15.71 9.97
C ARG A 166 -1.37 16.98 10.60
N ARG A 167 -0.34 17.58 10.00
CA ARG A 167 0.21 18.88 10.38
C ARG A 167 -0.01 19.87 9.25
N THR A 168 -0.34 21.11 9.60
CA THR A 168 -0.40 22.23 8.65
C THR A 168 0.67 23.26 8.98
N TYR A 169 1.19 23.91 7.95
CA TYR A 169 2.33 24.82 8.05
C TYR A 169 1.97 26.19 7.49
N ALA A 170 2.57 27.22 8.09
CA ALA A 170 2.47 28.57 7.57
C ALA A 170 3.11 28.68 6.18
N ARG A 171 2.69 29.68 5.42
CA ARG A 171 3.35 30.05 4.17
C ARG A 171 4.48 31.03 4.45
N GLU A 172 5.68 30.75 3.93
CA GLU A 172 6.76 31.72 3.84
C GLU A 172 6.84 32.36 2.45
N ALA A 173 7.40 33.56 2.36
CA ALA A 173 7.85 34.10 1.08
C ALA A 173 9.09 33.30 0.63
N PRO A 174 9.15 32.79 -0.61
CA PRO A 174 8.41 33.18 -1.81
C PRO A 174 7.24 32.27 -2.24
N GLY A 175 6.49 31.68 -1.31
CA GLY A 175 5.35 30.81 -1.62
C GLY A 175 5.66 29.32 -1.43
N PHE A 176 6.34 28.99 -0.34
CA PHE A 176 6.63 27.63 0.12
C PHE A 176 6.14 27.45 1.56
N ALA A 177 6.15 26.21 2.06
CA ALA A 177 5.85 25.93 3.45
C ALA A 177 6.99 26.38 4.37
N ASP A 178 6.68 27.08 5.44
CA ASP A 178 7.58 27.26 6.58
C ASP A 178 7.52 26.00 7.46
N THR A 179 8.36 25.02 7.16
CA THR A 179 8.35 23.72 7.87
C THR A 179 8.85 23.81 9.31
N ALA A 180 9.40 24.95 9.75
CA ALA A 180 9.77 25.20 11.14
C ALA A 180 8.58 25.68 11.99
N HIS A 181 7.49 26.15 11.37
CA HIS A 181 6.33 26.70 12.05
C HIS A 181 5.05 25.91 11.75
N VAL A 182 4.73 24.96 12.63
CA VAL A 182 3.45 24.23 12.59
C VAL A 182 2.33 25.14 13.06
N GLU A 183 1.34 25.39 12.19
CA GLU A 183 0.14 26.17 12.52
C GLU A 183 -0.93 25.33 13.20
N GLY A 184 -0.98 24.04 12.87
CA GLY A 184 -1.98 23.12 13.38
C GLY A 184 -1.52 21.68 13.31
N GLU A 185 -2.00 20.88 14.26
CA GLU A 185 -1.80 19.44 14.29
C GLU A 185 -3.12 18.77 14.70
N THR A 186 -3.54 17.78 13.92
CA THR A 186 -4.75 17.01 14.18
C THR A 186 -4.41 15.53 14.23
N TYR A 187 -4.95 14.87 15.24
CA TYR A 187 -4.92 13.42 15.40
C TYR A 187 -6.31 12.89 15.12
N SER A 188 -6.39 11.92 14.22
CA SER A 188 -7.64 11.24 13.92
C SER A 188 -7.43 9.73 13.90
N THR A 189 -8.51 9.01 14.15
CA THR A 189 -8.54 7.56 14.09
C THR A 189 -9.79 7.17 13.33
N VAL A 190 -9.63 6.26 12.38
CA VAL A 190 -10.67 5.80 11.49
C VAL A 190 -10.75 4.29 11.61
N LEU A 191 -11.94 3.77 11.89
CA LEU A 191 -12.18 2.34 11.97
C LEU A 191 -12.65 1.83 10.60
N PHE A 192 -12.05 0.74 10.16
CA PHE A 192 -12.56 -0.04 9.03
C PHE A 192 -12.88 -1.44 9.50
N GLU A 193 -14.15 -1.83 9.41
CA GLU A 193 -14.61 -3.14 9.86
C GLU A 193 -14.58 -4.18 8.73
N TRP A 194 -14.24 -5.42 9.07
CA TRP A 194 -14.28 -6.53 8.11
C TRP A 194 -15.71 -6.94 7.79
N SER A 195 -16.11 -6.87 6.51
CA SER A 195 -17.46 -7.24 6.06
C SER A 195 -17.61 -8.70 5.59
N GLY A 196 -16.57 -9.53 5.76
CA GLY A 196 -16.45 -10.83 5.09
C GLY A 196 -15.99 -10.74 3.63
N SER A 197 -15.89 -9.52 3.08
CA SER A 197 -15.66 -9.32 1.64
C SER A 197 -14.64 -8.21 1.33
N GLY A 198 -14.28 -7.42 2.33
CA GLY A 198 -13.49 -6.20 2.25
C GLY A 198 -13.66 -5.38 3.54
N PHE A 199 -12.78 -4.40 3.74
CA PHE A 199 -12.86 -3.49 4.88
C PHE A 199 -13.74 -2.29 4.54
N LEU A 200 -14.74 -2.01 5.37
CA LEU A 200 -15.69 -0.91 5.19
C LEU A 200 -15.42 0.18 6.21
N LEU A 201 -15.39 1.44 5.77
CA LEU A 201 -15.35 2.58 6.69
C LEU A 201 -16.60 2.55 7.57
N THR A 202 -16.43 2.51 8.88
CA THR A 202 -17.53 2.75 9.80
C THR A 202 -17.57 4.22 10.17
N ASP A 203 -18.72 4.84 9.96
CA ASP A 203 -18.95 6.21 10.40
C ASP A 203 -18.89 6.22 11.94
N GLY A 204 -17.81 6.77 12.48
CA GLY A 204 -17.71 7.05 13.91
C GLY A 204 -18.75 8.13 14.26
N ASN A 205 -19.71 7.78 15.12
CA ASN A 205 -20.57 8.75 15.81
C ASN A 205 -19.76 9.56 16.82
#